data_AF-A0A6V8SJX2-F1
#
_entry.id   AF-A0A6V8SJX2-F1
#
_cell.length_a   1.000
_cell.length_b   1.000
_cell.length_c   1.000
_cell.angle_alpha   90.00
_cell.angle_beta   90.00
_cell.angle_gamma   90.00
#
_symmetry.space_group_name_H-M   'P 1'
#
loop_
_entity.id
_entity.type
_entity.pdbx_description
1 polymer ?
#
loop_
_entity_poly.entity_id
_entity_poly.type
_entity_poly.pdbx_seq_one_letter_code
_entity_poly.pdbx_strand_id
1 'polypeptide(L)'
;MKVGDLVVRKSYSKDITFKIIDIREDDDGVYYVLKGINIRIIADAKIDDLEEVDEQFIAEKDKIFNARVNETIKRVMVSREVVGHKNITRITKSPKIIPEKELTFGRPGRILHVDGDPQYLDACMKVYKQLNLNATGKAIVEKDQPTQIVDLVKEIKPDIVVLTGHDGLIKNATNYLDLNNYRNSKYFIQSVQNLRNYNSSYDELVIFAGACQSCYEDILDAGGYRTQVQHFPRMWQLGVHFFLSSSLPTKSTTKS
;
A
#
# COMPACT_ATOMS: atom_id res chain seq x y z
N MET A 1 31.41 8.81 0.25
CA MET A 1 30.36 7.78 0.18
C MET A 1 30.64 6.62 1.13
N LYS A 2 29.90 6.60 2.23
CA LYS A 2 29.83 5.54 3.24
C LYS A 2 28.36 5.20 3.52
N VAL A 3 28.13 4.09 4.23
CA VAL A 3 26.79 3.73 4.69
C VAL A 3 26.19 4.89 5.49
N GLY A 4 24.96 5.27 5.14
CA GLY A 4 24.25 6.40 5.73
C GLY A 4 24.16 7.62 4.82
N ASP A 5 25.08 7.80 3.87
CA ASP A 5 25.08 8.97 2.99
C ASP A 5 23.90 8.94 2.01
N LEU A 6 23.45 10.13 1.62
CA LEU A 6 22.38 10.31 0.65
C LEU A 6 22.96 10.57 -0.74
N VAL A 7 22.43 9.84 -1.71
CA VAL A 7 22.96 9.84 -3.08
C VAL A 7 21.84 9.77 -4.11
N VAL A 8 22.17 10.17 -5.33
CA VAL A 8 21.36 9.96 -6.53
C VAL A 8 22.13 9.17 -7.57
N ARG A 9 21.41 8.50 -8.45
CA ARG A 9 22.00 7.78 -9.59
C ARG A 9 22.03 8.66 -10.83
N LYS A 10 23.21 8.82 -11.43
CA LYS A 10 23.41 9.62 -12.64
C LYS A 10 22.74 8.97 -13.84
N SER A 11 22.80 7.65 -13.96
CA SER A 11 22.21 6.89 -15.07
C SER A 11 20.67 6.95 -15.12
N TYR A 12 20.01 7.36 -14.03
CA TYR A 12 18.56 7.52 -13.93
C TYR A 12 18.14 8.99 -13.81
N SER A 13 18.94 9.91 -14.38
CA SER A 13 18.63 11.35 -14.39
C SER A 13 18.43 11.97 -13.00
N LYS A 14 19.01 11.36 -11.95
CA LYS A 14 18.92 11.84 -10.57
C LYS A 14 17.46 12.02 -10.11
N ASP A 15 16.61 11.09 -10.52
CA ASP A 15 15.17 11.13 -10.30
C ASP A 15 14.76 10.78 -8.85
N ILE A 16 15.49 9.83 -8.25
CA ILE A 16 15.20 9.26 -6.93
C ILE A 16 16.38 9.51 -5.99
N THR A 17 16.08 10.01 -4.79
CA THR A 17 17.03 10.10 -3.67
C THR A 17 17.11 8.77 -2.95
N PHE A 18 18.32 8.28 -2.76
CA PHE A 18 18.62 7.04 -2.05
C PHE A 18 19.48 7.30 -0.82
N LYS A 19 19.41 6.38 0.14
CA LYS A 19 20.37 6.23 1.22
C LYS A 19 21.22 4.99 0.98
N ILE A 20 22.53 5.11 1.16
CA ILE A 20 23.43 3.95 1.15
C ILE A 20 23.15 3.14 2.42
N ILE A 21 22.72 1.89 2.25
CA ILE A 21 22.40 0.99 3.37
C ILE A 21 23.45 -0.11 3.57
N ASP A 22 24.23 -0.41 2.54
CA ASP A 22 25.26 -1.45 2.60
C ASP A 22 26.31 -1.17 1.50
N ILE A 23 27.53 -1.68 1.68
CA ILE A 23 28.61 -1.61 0.70
C ILE A 23 29.19 -3.00 0.61
N ARG A 24 29.24 -3.55 -0.60
CA ARG A 24 29.66 -4.92 -0.86
C ARG A 24 30.74 -4.95 -1.92
N GLU A 25 31.49 -6.03 -1.90
CA GLU A 25 32.59 -6.29 -2.82
C GLU A 25 32.44 -7.71 -3.36
N ASP A 26 32.58 -7.83 -4.67
CA ASP A 26 32.69 -9.10 -5.38
C ASP A 26 33.82 -9.01 -6.43
N ASP A 27 33.95 -10.04 -7.27
CA ASP A 27 35.00 -10.13 -8.29
C ASP A 27 34.93 -8.98 -9.33
N ASP A 28 33.76 -8.33 -9.49
CA ASP A 28 33.51 -7.21 -10.41
C ASP A 28 33.69 -5.83 -9.75
N GLY A 29 34.06 -5.82 -8.46
CA GLY A 29 34.46 -4.66 -7.67
C GLY A 29 33.47 -4.25 -6.57
N VAL A 30 33.63 -3.03 -6.06
CA VAL A 30 32.78 -2.49 -4.99
C VAL A 30 31.47 -1.94 -5.55
N TYR A 31 30.35 -2.38 -4.98
CA TYR A 31 29.03 -1.85 -5.26
C TYR A 31 28.29 -1.44 -3.99
N TYR A 32 27.43 -0.45 -4.14
CA TYR A 32 26.67 0.19 -3.07
C TYR A 32 25.23 -0.28 -3.13
N VAL A 33 24.68 -0.73 -2.01
CA VAL A 33 23.26 -1.06 -1.89
C VAL A 33 22.53 0.18 -1.40
N LEU A 34 21.54 0.58 -2.18
CA LEU A 34 20.81 1.83 -2.06
C LEU A 34 19.35 1.55 -1.67
N LYS A 35 18.81 2.33 -0.73
CA LYS A 35 17.40 2.33 -0.36
C LYS A 35 16.76 3.65 -0.74
N GLY A 36 15.71 3.63 -1.55
CA GLY A 36 14.95 4.83 -1.90
C GLY A 36 14.30 5.46 -0.66
N ILE A 37 14.41 6.78 -0.52
CA ILE A 37 13.86 7.50 0.64
C ILE A 37 12.34 7.60 0.58
N ASN A 38 11.82 8.13 -0.52
CA ASN A 38 10.38 8.42 -0.69
C ASN A 38 9.61 7.29 -1.40
N ILE A 39 10.32 6.30 -1.92
CA ILE A 39 9.75 5.18 -2.66
C ILE A 39 10.42 3.87 -2.25
N ARG A 40 9.65 2.79 -2.21
CA ARG A 40 10.13 1.45 -1.82
C ARG A 40 10.86 0.77 -2.96
N ILE A 41 12.14 1.09 -3.07
CA ILE A 41 13.06 0.50 -4.05
C ILE A 41 14.41 0.21 -3.38
N ILE A 42 14.96 -0.96 -3.70
CA ILE A 42 16.36 -1.30 -3.43
C ILE A 42 17.06 -1.37 -4.78
N ALA A 43 18.22 -0.75 -4.89
CA ALA A 43 19.04 -0.78 -6.07
C ALA A 43 20.50 -0.97 -5.68
N ASP A 44 21.29 -1.56 -6.57
CA ASP A 44 22.74 -1.58 -6.50
C ASP A 44 23.33 -0.64 -7.56
N ALA A 45 24.46 0.00 -7.23
CA ALA A 45 25.19 0.86 -8.14
C ALA A 45 26.68 0.91 -7.81
N LYS A 46 27.52 1.10 -8.83
CA LYS A 46 28.95 1.41 -8.65
C LYS A 46 29.12 2.88 -8.27
N ILE A 47 30.23 3.22 -7.63
CA ILE A 47 30.53 4.59 -7.20
C ILE A 47 30.46 5.61 -8.37
N ASP A 48 30.83 5.18 -9.58
CA ASP A 48 30.83 6.03 -10.77
C ASP A 48 29.42 6.42 -11.24
N ASP A 49 28.37 5.73 -10.79
CA ASP A 49 26.98 6.10 -11.06
C ASP A 49 26.38 6.96 -9.93
N LEU A 50 27.08 7.07 -8.80
CA LEU A 50 26.57 7.81 -7.65
C LEU A 50 27.04 9.26 -7.64
N GLU A 51 26.19 10.10 -7.08
CA GLU A 51 26.51 11.49 -6.75
C GLU A 51 25.91 11.81 -5.37
N GLU A 52 26.73 12.35 -4.47
CA GLU A 52 26.26 12.83 -3.17
C GLU A 52 25.39 14.07 -3.37
N VAL A 53 24.30 14.13 -2.62
CA VAL A 53 23.38 15.25 -2.66
C VAL A 53 23.49 16.06 -1.39
N ASP A 54 23.41 17.39 -1.54
CA ASP A 54 23.34 18.29 -0.41
C ASP A 54 21.90 18.39 0.15
N GLU A 55 21.78 19.04 1.30
CA GLU A 55 20.49 19.25 1.97
C GLU A 55 19.50 20.07 1.12
N GLN A 56 20.01 20.98 0.27
CA GLN A 56 19.17 21.82 -0.58
C GLN A 56 18.50 21.01 -1.68
N PHE A 57 19.25 20.14 -2.35
CA PHE A 57 18.74 19.24 -3.37
C PHE A 57 17.70 18.27 -2.79
N ILE A 58 17.96 17.74 -1.60
CA ILE A 58 17.01 16.86 -0.90
C ILE A 58 15.70 17.61 -0.63
N ALA A 59 15.77 18.81 -0.07
CA ALA A 59 14.60 19.63 0.22
C ALA A 59 13.80 19.97 -1.05
N GLU A 60 14.47 20.24 -2.17
CA GLU A 60 13.81 20.50 -3.46
C GLU A 60 13.10 19.25 -3.98
N LYS A 61 13.75 18.08 -3.96
CA LYS A 61 13.13 16.82 -4.41
C LYS A 61 11.97 16.41 -3.52
N ASP A 62 12.10 16.56 -2.21
CA ASP A 62 11.02 16.31 -1.26
C ASP A 62 9.84 17.25 -1.50
N LYS A 63 10.10 18.53 -1.80
CA LYS A 63 9.05 19.49 -2.16
C LYS A 63 8.31 19.07 -3.44
N ILE A 64 9.02 18.63 -4.47
CA ILE A 64 8.41 18.14 -5.72
C ILE A 64 7.57 16.89 -5.47
N PHE A 65 8.11 15.93 -4.70
CA PHE A 65 7.39 14.70 -4.34
C PHE A 65 6.11 15.02 -3.56
N ASN A 66 6.22 15.84 -2.51
CA ASN A 66 5.10 16.26 -1.69
C ASN A 66 4.05 17.05 -2.50
N ALA A 67 4.46 17.87 -3.48
CA ALA A 67 3.55 18.57 -4.37
C ALA A 67 2.70 17.59 -5.19
N ARG A 68 3.30 16.53 -5.76
CA ARG A 68 2.58 15.49 -6.50
C ARG A 68 1.62 14.68 -5.62
N VAL A 69 2.04 14.36 -4.39
CA VAL A 69 1.19 13.71 -3.39
C VAL A 69 -0.01 14.61 -3.06
N ASN A 70 0.23 15.89 -2.77
CA ASN A 70 -0.81 16.86 -2.46
C ASN A 70 -1.79 17.08 -3.63
N GLU A 71 -1.30 17.11 -4.87
CA GLU A 71 -2.16 17.19 -6.06
C GLU A 71 -3.08 15.98 -6.17
N THR A 72 -2.55 14.78 -5.90
CA THR A 72 -3.33 13.54 -5.88
C THR A 72 -4.38 13.57 -4.77
N ILE A 73 -4.02 14.00 -3.56
CA ILE A 73 -4.94 14.18 -2.44
C ILE A 73 -6.05 15.15 -2.80
N LYS A 74 -5.73 16.30 -3.40
CA LYS A 74 -6.72 17.28 -3.86
C LYS A 74 -7.72 16.65 -4.84
N ARG A 75 -7.23 15.90 -5.84
CA ARG A 75 -8.12 15.18 -6.78
C ARG A 75 -9.06 14.20 -6.07
N VAL A 76 -8.53 13.42 -5.11
CA VAL A 76 -9.33 12.47 -4.32
C VAL A 76 -10.40 13.20 -3.50
N MET A 77 -10.05 14.33 -2.88
CA MET A 77 -10.99 15.14 -2.09
C MET A 77 -12.10 15.73 -2.94
N VAL A 78 -11.76 16.35 -4.08
CA VAL A 78 -12.76 16.87 -5.04
C VAL A 78 -13.69 15.75 -5.51
N SER A 79 -13.15 14.55 -5.79
CA SER A 79 -13.98 13.40 -6.20
C SER A 79 -14.97 12.98 -5.10
N ARG A 80 -14.55 12.99 -3.83
CA ARG A 80 -15.44 12.70 -2.68
C ARG A 80 -16.55 13.73 -2.55
N GLU A 81 -16.24 15.01 -2.71
CA GLU A 81 -17.24 16.09 -2.66
C GLU A 81 -18.26 15.96 -3.79
N VAL A 82 -17.81 15.73 -5.03
CA VAL A 82 -18.71 15.57 -6.20
C VAL A 82 -19.66 14.39 -6.02
N VAL A 83 -19.19 13.27 -5.47
CA VAL A 83 -20.03 12.09 -5.18
C VAL A 83 -21.03 12.41 -4.07
N GLY A 84 -20.60 13.08 -3.00
CA GLY A 84 -21.49 13.54 -1.93
C GLY A 84 -22.63 14.42 -2.45
N HIS A 85 -22.34 15.36 -3.36
CA HIS A 85 -23.33 16.27 -3.93
C HIS A 85 -24.29 15.59 -4.92
N LYS A 86 -23.84 14.58 -5.68
CA LYS A 86 -24.71 13.77 -6.56
C LYS A 86 -25.71 12.90 -5.77
N ASN A 87 -25.34 12.47 -4.57
CA ASN A 87 -26.23 11.71 -3.69
C ASN A 87 -27.27 12.62 -3.02
N ILE A 88 -26.90 13.85 -2.65
CA ILE A 88 -27.84 14.84 -2.08
C ILE A 88 -28.90 15.29 -3.10
N THR A 89 -28.51 15.49 -4.37
CA THR A 89 -29.44 15.96 -5.42
C THR A 89 -30.46 14.91 -5.87
N ARG A 90 -30.27 13.62 -5.56
CA ARG A 90 -31.27 12.56 -5.81
C ARG A 90 -32.34 12.44 -4.71
N ILE A 91 -32.11 12.97 -3.51
CA ILE A 91 -33.01 12.81 -2.35
C ILE A 91 -34.16 13.83 -2.34
N THR A 92 -34.13 14.88 -3.16
CA THR A 92 -35.14 15.96 -3.12
C THR A 92 -36.41 15.74 -3.95
N LYS A 93 -36.72 14.50 -4.40
CA LYS A 93 -37.96 14.20 -5.14
C LYS A 93 -38.74 13.00 -4.60
N SER A 94 -39.11 12.99 -3.33
CA SER A 94 -40.42 12.47 -2.84
C SER A 94 -40.51 12.48 -1.31
N PRO A 95 -41.63 12.92 -0.69
CA PRO A 95 -41.83 12.78 0.74
C PRO A 95 -42.54 11.45 1.02
N LYS A 96 -41.81 10.41 1.39
CA LYS A 96 -42.38 9.24 2.06
C LYS A 96 -41.47 8.83 3.22
N ILE A 97 -42.11 8.64 4.37
CA ILE A 97 -41.53 8.23 5.65
C ILE A 97 -40.78 6.91 5.44
N ILE A 98 -39.46 6.91 5.63
CA ILE A 98 -38.61 5.70 5.61
C ILE A 98 -38.14 5.45 7.05
N PRO A 99 -38.32 4.24 7.61
CA PRO A 99 -37.93 3.92 8.97
C PRO A 99 -36.40 3.92 9.12
N GLU A 100 -35.89 4.93 9.82
CA GLU A 100 -34.76 4.97 10.78
C GLU A 100 -33.60 3.95 10.69
N LYS A 101 -33.20 3.49 9.50
CA LYS A 101 -31.96 2.71 9.30
C LYS A 101 -31.12 3.13 8.10
N GLU A 102 -31.31 4.35 7.61
CA GLU A 102 -30.40 5.00 6.65
C GLU A 102 -29.55 6.06 7.35
N LEU A 103 -28.56 5.61 8.13
CA LEU A 103 -27.40 6.42 8.48
C LEU A 103 -26.23 6.05 7.58
N THR A 104 -26.39 6.20 6.26
CA THR A 104 -25.28 6.14 5.30
C THR A 104 -24.66 7.53 5.08
N PHE A 105 -24.46 8.27 6.18
CA PHE A 105 -23.39 9.26 6.25
C PHE A 105 -22.10 8.51 6.60
N GLY A 106 -21.58 7.78 5.61
CA GLY A 106 -20.50 6.81 5.76
C GLY A 106 -19.23 7.43 6.33
N ARG A 107 -18.97 7.18 7.62
CA ARG A 107 -17.63 7.36 8.17
C ARG A 107 -16.69 6.46 7.36
N PRO A 108 -15.53 6.97 6.90
CA PRO A 108 -14.53 6.10 6.30
C PRO A 108 -14.18 5.00 7.31
N GLY A 109 -14.21 3.74 6.85
CA GLY A 109 -13.91 2.59 7.69
C GLY A 109 -12.55 2.73 8.37
N ARG A 110 -12.40 2.10 9.54
CA ARG A 110 -11.16 2.08 10.32
C ARG A 110 -10.14 1.19 9.61
N ILE A 111 -8.96 1.75 9.38
CA ILE A 111 -7.86 1.07 8.69
C ILE A 111 -6.84 0.58 9.73
N LEU A 112 -6.45 -0.68 9.64
CA LEU A 112 -5.24 -1.21 10.25
C LEU A 112 -4.19 -1.39 9.15
N HIS A 113 -3.08 -0.65 9.23
CA HIS A 113 -1.95 -0.82 8.30
C HIS A 113 -0.78 -1.46 9.06
N VAL A 114 -0.37 -2.64 8.64
CA VAL A 114 0.81 -3.34 9.14
C VAL A 114 1.87 -3.36 8.06
N ASP A 115 3.05 -2.82 8.35
CA ASP A 115 4.16 -2.76 7.41
C ASP A 115 5.44 -3.34 8.01
N GLY A 116 6.19 -4.10 7.22
CA GLY A 116 7.54 -4.55 7.56
C GLY A 116 8.58 -3.43 7.70
N ASP A 117 8.28 -2.23 7.17
CA ASP A 117 9.17 -1.07 7.23
C ASP A 117 8.53 0.13 7.97
N PRO A 118 9.11 0.55 9.12
CA PRO A 118 8.56 1.65 9.89
C PRO A 118 8.64 3.01 9.17
N GLN A 119 9.63 3.23 8.29
CA GLN A 119 9.78 4.51 7.57
C GLN A 119 8.69 4.66 6.52
N TYR A 120 8.42 3.60 5.75
CA TYR A 120 7.34 3.64 4.77
C TYR A 120 5.96 3.67 5.43
N LEU A 121 5.80 3.00 6.59
CA LEU A 121 4.57 3.11 7.37
C LEU A 121 4.30 4.56 7.78
N ASP A 122 5.28 5.27 8.32
CA ASP A 122 5.13 6.68 8.73
C ASP A 122 4.70 7.58 7.56
N ALA A 123 5.29 7.38 6.38
CA ALA A 123 4.87 8.08 5.16
C ALA A 123 3.40 7.80 4.79
N CYS A 124 2.95 6.55 4.89
CA CYS A 124 1.55 6.18 4.65
C CYS A 124 0.60 6.81 5.67
N MET A 125 0.97 6.79 6.95
CA MET A 125 0.18 7.37 8.03
C MET A 125 -0.01 8.89 7.87
N LYS A 126 1.02 9.61 7.40
CA LYS A 126 0.91 11.04 7.07
C LYS A 126 -0.13 11.29 5.98
N VAL A 127 -0.15 10.47 4.93
CA VAL A 127 -1.15 10.56 3.85
C VAL A 127 -2.55 10.23 4.36
N TYR A 128 -2.72 9.20 5.19
CA TYR A 128 -4.02 8.88 5.79
C TYR A 128 -4.56 10.03 6.64
N LYS A 129 -3.70 10.68 7.42
CA LYS A 129 -4.06 11.86 8.21
C LYS A 129 -4.51 13.02 7.32
N GLN A 130 -3.78 13.31 6.23
CA GLN A 130 -4.17 14.34 5.26
C GLN A 130 -5.50 14.00 4.55
N LEU A 131 -5.81 12.71 4.39
CA LEU A 131 -7.06 12.24 3.81
C LEU A 131 -8.23 12.17 4.82
N ASN A 132 -7.99 12.61 6.07
CA ASN A 132 -8.92 12.50 7.20
C ASN A 132 -9.47 11.08 7.40
N LEU A 133 -8.59 10.08 7.24
CA LEU A 133 -8.92 8.66 7.41
C LEU A 133 -8.55 8.21 8.83
N ASN A 134 -9.40 7.36 9.40
CA ASN A 134 -9.12 6.74 10.69
C ASN A 134 -8.22 5.51 10.49
N ALA A 135 -6.91 5.68 10.67
CA ALA A 135 -5.94 4.61 10.46
C ALA A 135 -5.06 4.39 11.70
N THR A 136 -4.75 3.12 12.00
CA THR A 136 -3.76 2.70 12.99
C THR A 136 -2.63 1.97 12.29
N GLY A 137 -1.39 2.39 12.54
CA GLY A 137 -0.19 1.77 11.98
C GLY A 137 0.50 0.84 12.98
N LYS A 138 0.98 -0.32 12.53
CA LYS A 138 1.88 -1.21 13.30
C LYS A 138 3.07 -1.62 12.45
N ALA A 139 4.29 -1.36 12.92
CA ALA A 139 5.50 -1.80 12.25
C ALA A 139 5.85 -3.22 12.70
N ILE A 140 5.67 -4.22 11.82
CA ILE A 140 5.87 -5.64 12.13
C ILE A 140 6.54 -6.29 10.94
N VAL A 141 7.73 -6.86 11.16
CA VAL A 141 8.48 -7.61 10.14
C VAL A 141 7.63 -8.76 9.57
N GLU A 142 7.79 -9.05 8.29
CA GLU A 142 6.87 -9.88 7.52
C GLU A 142 6.65 -11.25 8.16
N LYS A 143 7.74 -11.88 8.64
CA LYS A 143 7.71 -13.19 9.31
C LYS A 143 6.83 -13.25 10.56
N ASP A 144 6.65 -12.13 11.25
CA ASP A 144 5.92 -12.07 12.52
C ASP A 144 4.46 -11.63 12.32
N GLN A 145 4.12 -11.05 11.16
CA GLN A 145 2.76 -10.60 10.82
C GLN A 145 1.70 -11.71 11.00
N PRO A 146 1.90 -12.97 10.52
CA PRO A 146 0.87 -14.00 10.63
C PRO A 146 0.47 -14.31 12.07
N THR A 147 1.43 -14.23 13.00
CA THR A 147 1.23 -14.58 14.40
C THR A 147 0.52 -13.49 15.20
N GLN A 148 0.64 -12.22 14.78
CA GLN A 148 0.14 -11.07 15.53
C GLN A 148 -1.15 -10.49 14.93
N ILE A 149 -1.39 -10.69 13.64
CA ILE A 149 -2.43 -9.95 12.90
C ILE A 149 -3.85 -10.18 13.42
N VAL A 150 -4.16 -11.41 13.85
CA VAL A 150 -5.50 -11.76 14.34
C VAL A 150 -5.80 -11.03 15.65
N ASP A 151 -4.84 -10.94 16.56
CA ASP A 151 -5.04 -10.26 17.84
C ASP A 151 -5.15 -8.75 17.66
N LEU A 152 -4.38 -8.18 16.73
CA LEU A 152 -4.52 -6.77 16.34
C LEU A 152 -5.91 -6.46 15.79
N VAL A 153 -6.48 -7.34 14.95
CA VAL A 153 -7.83 -7.13 14.39
C VAL A 153 -8.91 -7.27 15.48
N LYS A 154 -8.75 -8.18 16.44
CA LYS A 154 -9.67 -8.29 17.59
C LYS A 154 -9.66 -7.04 18.47
N GLU A 155 -8.47 -6.49 18.73
CA GLU A 155 -8.29 -5.28 19.55
C GLU A 155 -8.81 -4.04 18.82
N ILE A 156 -8.34 -3.82 17.59
CA ILE A 156 -8.54 -2.57 16.85
C ILE A 156 -9.90 -2.56 16.16
N LYS A 157 -10.47 -3.72 15.83
CA LYS A 157 -11.72 -3.88 15.05
C LYS A 157 -11.75 -3.00 13.79
N PRO A 158 -10.78 -3.16 12.87
CA PRO A 158 -10.75 -2.44 11.61
C PRO A 158 -11.79 -2.99 10.63
N ASP A 159 -12.22 -2.14 9.69
CA ASP A 159 -12.99 -2.54 8.51
C ASP A 159 -12.05 -2.90 7.34
N ILE A 160 -10.83 -2.34 7.35
CA ILE A 160 -9.81 -2.54 6.31
C ILE A 160 -8.48 -2.91 6.96
N VAL A 161 -7.85 -3.98 6.47
CA VAL A 161 -6.48 -4.34 6.82
C VAL A 161 -5.58 -4.16 5.60
N VAL A 162 -4.43 -3.52 5.78
CA VAL A 162 -3.37 -3.38 4.77
C VAL A 162 -2.11 -4.06 5.32
N LEU A 163 -1.66 -5.12 4.65
CA LEU A 163 -0.46 -5.89 4.97
C LEU A 163 0.61 -5.64 3.93
N THR A 164 1.68 -4.96 4.31
CA THR A 164 2.77 -4.59 3.41
C THR A 164 4.14 -4.90 4.01
N GLY A 165 5.16 -4.89 3.17
CA GLY A 165 6.51 -5.21 3.58
C GLY A 165 7.44 -5.25 2.37
N HIS A 166 8.55 -5.95 2.52
CA HIS A 166 9.47 -6.27 1.46
C HIS A 166 9.15 -7.66 0.94
N ASP A 167 9.35 -7.87 -0.35
CA ASP A 167 9.32 -9.19 -0.95
C ASP A 167 10.23 -9.19 -2.17
N GLY A 168 10.55 -10.37 -2.66
CA GLY A 168 11.42 -10.51 -3.81
C GLY A 168 11.69 -11.97 -4.13
N LEU A 169 12.01 -12.21 -5.40
CA LEU A 169 12.38 -13.52 -5.89
C LEU A 169 13.77 -13.93 -5.40
N ILE A 170 13.93 -15.21 -5.10
CA ILE A 170 15.22 -15.85 -4.89
C ILE A 170 15.96 -15.90 -6.24
N LYS A 171 17.29 -15.70 -6.21
CA LYS A 171 18.13 -15.74 -7.42
C LYS A 171 17.93 -17.09 -8.13
N ASN A 172 17.78 -17.06 -9.46
CA ASN A 172 17.58 -18.21 -10.35
C ASN A 172 16.21 -18.91 -10.28
N ALA A 173 15.18 -18.26 -9.73
CA ALA A 173 13.81 -18.76 -9.82
C ALA A 173 13.33 -18.86 -11.28
N THR A 174 13.02 -20.06 -11.72
CA THR A 174 12.49 -20.34 -13.07
C THR A 174 10.97 -20.41 -13.11
N ASN A 175 10.33 -20.62 -11.95
CA ASN A 175 8.88 -20.74 -11.82
C ASN A 175 8.30 -19.65 -10.92
N TYR A 176 7.66 -18.66 -11.52
CA TYR A 176 7.02 -17.54 -10.83
C TYR A 176 5.72 -17.91 -10.11
N LEU A 177 5.21 -19.13 -10.29
CA LEU A 177 4.04 -19.65 -9.56
C LEU A 177 4.43 -20.47 -8.32
N ASP A 178 5.73 -20.73 -8.11
CA ASP A 178 6.18 -21.44 -6.90
C ASP A 178 6.45 -20.45 -5.78
N LEU A 179 5.61 -20.52 -4.73
CA LEU A 179 5.71 -19.67 -3.55
C LEU A 179 7.07 -19.74 -2.84
N ASN A 180 7.77 -20.88 -2.95
CA ASN A 180 9.09 -21.05 -2.34
C ASN A 180 10.16 -20.15 -2.98
N ASN A 181 9.90 -19.62 -4.18
CA ASN A 181 10.78 -18.69 -4.86
C ASN A 181 10.66 -17.26 -4.33
N TYR A 182 9.76 -16.98 -3.39
CA TYR A 182 9.56 -15.66 -2.81
C TYR A 182 10.03 -15.63 -1.36
N ARG A 183 10.75 -14.55 -0.98
CA ARG A 183 11.29 -14.42 0.38
C ARG A 183 10.19 -14.31 1.43
N ASN A 184 9.17 -13.50 1.16
CA ASN A 184 8.19 -13.09 2.15
C ASN A 184 6.73 -13.29 1.73
N SER A 185 6.43 -13.60 0.46
CA SER A 185 5.04 -13.87 -0.03
C SER A 185 4.28 -14.84 0.87
N LYS A 186 4.95 -15.90 1.36
CA LYS A 186 4.35 -16.88 2.26
C LYS A 186 3.75 -16.29 3.53
N TYR A 187 4.36 -15.24 4.08
CA TYR A 187 3.87 -14.61 5.30
C TYR A 187 2.65 -13.72 5.03
N PHE A 188 2.60 -13.06 3.87
CA PHE A 188 1.40 -12.31 3.47
C PHE A 188 0.21 -13.26 3.27
N ILE A 189 0.42 -14.37 2.55
CA ILE A 189 -0.61 -15.41 2.34
C ILE A 189 -1.09 -15.98 3.66
N GLN A 190 -0.17 -16.38 4.55
CA GLN A 190 -0.53 -16.93 5.85
C GLN A 190 -1.30 -15.91 6.71
N SER A 191 -0.93 -14.63 6.65
CA SER A 191 -1.66 -13.56 7.35
C SER A 191 -3.08 -13.38 6.80
N VAL A 192 -3.27 -13.41 5.48
CA VAL A 192 -4.58 -13.35 4.84
C VAL A 192 -5.43 -14.56 5.22
N GLN A 193 -4.86 -15.77 5.19
CA GLN A 193 -5.54 -17.00 5.60
C GLN A 193 -5.98 -16.94 7.06
N ASN A 194 -5.11 -16.50 7.97
CA ASN A 194 -5.43 -16.34 9.39
C ASN A 194 -6.58 -15.34 9.60
N LEU A 195 -6.58 -14.23 8.85
CA LEU A 195 -7.66 -13.25 8.89
C LEU A 195 -8.97 -13.78 8.29
N ARG A 196 -8.93 -14.57 7.22
CA ARG A 196 -10.12 -15.18 6.61
C ARG A 196 -10.70 -16.30 7.46
N ASN A 197 -9.87 -17.01 8.21
CA ASN A 197 -10.32 -17.96 9.24
C ASN A 197 -10.99 -17.24 10.43
N TYR A 198 -10.56 -16.02 10.75
CA TYR A 198 -11.18 -15.20 11.79
C TYR A 198 -12.49 -14.53 11.29
N ASN A 199 -12.46 -13.91 10.11
CA ASN A 199 -13.62 -13.33 9.44
C ASN A 199 -13.58 -13.67 7.93
N SER A 200 -14.46 -14.59 7.53
CA SER A 200 -14.58 -15.08 6.15
C SER A 200 -15.32 -14.10 5.23
N SER A 201 -15.97 -13.07 5.77
CA SER A 201 -16.71 -12.08 4.99
C SER A 201 -15.77 -11.07 4.34
N TYR A 202 -15.87 -10.97 3.02
CA TYR A 202 -15.14 -9.99 2.22
C TYR A 202 -15.69 -8.57 2.37
N ASP A 203 -16.97 -8.45 2.75
CA ASP A 203 -17.66 -7.17 2.91
C ASP A 203 -17.42 -6.56 4.29
N GLU A 204 -17.26 -7.40 5.33
CA GLU A 204 -17.01 -6.93 6.70
C GLU A 204 -15.54 -6.63 6.96
N LEU A 205 -14.62 -7.40 6.34
CA LEU A 205 -13.19 -7.22 6.49
C LEU A 205 -12.50 -7.23 5.13
N VAL A 206 -12.17 -6.04 4.64
CA VAL A 206 -11.42 -5.87 3.39
C VAL A 206 -9.93 -6.02 3.68
N ILE A 207 -9.23 -6.90 2.96
CA ILE A 207 -7.81 -7.18 3.20
C ILE A 207 -7.02 -6.87 1.94
N PHE A 208 -6.08 -5.93 2.02
CA PHE A 208 -5.05 -5.70 1.01
C PHE A 208 -3.73 -6.28 1.51
N ALA A 209 -3.04 -7.07 0.68
CA ALA A 209 -1.78 -7.68 1.08
C ALA A 209 -0.75 -7.74 -0.05
N GLY A 210 0.53 -7.64 0.33
CA GLY A 210 1.67 -7.89 -0.54
C GLY A 210 2.74 -6.80 -0.53
N ALA A 211 3.73 -6.98 -1.39
CA ALA A 211 4.82 -6.04 -1.61
C ALA A 211 5.18 -5.97 -3.11
N CYS A 212 6.24 -5.21 -3.43
CA CYS A 212 6.86 -5.27 -4.75
C CYS A 212 7.19 -6.73 -5.06
N GLN A 213 6.82 -7.21 -6.26
CA GLN A 213 7.15 -8.55 -6.74
C GLN A 213 6.56 -9.72 -5.92
N SER A 214 5.53 -9.54 -5.10
CA SER A 214 4.89 -10.70 -4.44
C SER A 214 4.17 -11.63 -5.42
N CYS A 215 4.06 -12.92 -5.05
CA CYS A 215 3.21 -13.89 -5.75
C CYS A 215 1.73 -13.51 -5.57
N TYR A 216 1.22 -12.78 -6.55
CA TYR A 216 -0.08 -12.13 -6.43
C TYR A 216 -1.26 -13.08 -6.65
N GLU A 217 -1.07 -14.16 -7.39
CA GLU A 217 -2.14 -15.14 -7.61
C GLU A 217 -2.45 -15.86 -6.29
N ASP A 218 -1.42 -16.33 -5.57
CA ASP A 218 -1.58 -16.95 -4.24
C ASP A 218 -2.15 -15.96 -3.19
N ILE A 219 -1.70 -14.70 -3.27
CA ILE A 219 -2.44 -13.48 -2.92
C ILE A 219 -3.98 -13.56 -2.84
N LEU A 220 -4.53 -13.61 -4.06
CA LEU A 220 -5.94 -13.58 -4.37
C LEU A 220 -6.64 -14.86 -3.94
N ASP A 221 -6.01 -16.01 -4.19
CA ASP A 221 -6.56 -17.32 -3.84
C ASP A 221 -6.73 -17.48 -2.32
N ALA A 222 -5.87 -16.84 -1.53
CA ALA A 222 -6.02 -16.77 -0.08
C ALA A 222 -7.17 -15.86 0.40
N GLY A 223 -7.73 -15.03 -0.49
CA GLY A 223 -8.85 -14.13 -0.21
C GLY A 223 -8.45 -12.69 0.11
N GLY A 224 -7.27 -12.26 -0.33
CA GLY A 224 -6.78 -10.88 -0.22
C GLY A 224 -6.86 -10.13 -1.55
N TYR A 225 -6.65 -8.80 -1.51
CA TYR A 225 -6.53 -7.94 -2.69
C TYR A 225 -5.08 -7.43 -2.85
N ARG A 226 -4.68 -7.09 -4.09
CA ARG A 226 -3.31 -6.62 -4.39
C ARG A 226 -2.98 -5.31 -3.70
N THR A 227 -1.74 -5.19 -3.27
CA THR A 227 -1.06 -3.90 -3.17
C THR A 227 -0.18 -3.65 -4.43
N GLN A 228 -0.62 -2.87 -5.42
CA GLN A 228 0.28 -2.51 -6.54
C GLN A 228 1.29 -1.44 -6.10
N VAL A 229 2.53 -1.86 -5.82
CA VAL A 229 3.57 -0.98 -5.25
C VAL A 229 4.21 -0.03 -6.28
N GLN A 230 4.17 -0.31 -7.58
CA GLN A 230 4.78 0.60 -8.57
C GLN A 230 3.99 1.88 -8.81
N HIS A 231 2.74 1.98 -8.38
CA HIS A 231 1.91 3.17 -8.52
C HIS A 231 1.00 3.30 -7.29
N PHE A 232 1.59 3.57 -6.13
CA PHE A 232 0.86 3.89 -4.89
C PHE A 232 -0.29 4.93 -5.09
N PRO A 233 -0.20 5.91 -6.04
CA PRO A 233 -1.33 6.77 -6.39
C PRO A 233 -2.50 6.09 -7.15
N ARG A 234 -2.25 5.03 -7.94
CA ARG A 234 -3.30 4.32 -8.72
C ARG A 234 -4.07 3.30 -7.88
N MET A 235 -3.46 2.75 -6.84
CA MET A 235 -4.12 1.84 -5.91
C MET A 235 -5.32 2.51 -5.23
N TRP A 236 -5.21 3.82 -4.96
CA TRP A 236 -6.33 4.65 -4.51
C TRP A 236 -7.32 5.02 -5.62
N GLN A 237 -6.94 5.02 -6.90
CA GLN A 237 -7.93 5.14 -8.00
C GLN A 237 -8.81 3.89 -8.11
N LEU A 238 -8.26 2.70 -7.92
CA LEU A 238 -9.02 1.44 -7.91
C LEU A 238 -9.78 1.22 -6.58
N GLY A 239 -9.18 1.55 -5.44
CA GLY A 239 -9.84 1.52 -4.13
C GLY A 239 -11.01 2.52 -4.04
N VAL A 240 -10.88 3.70 -4.65
CA VAL A 240 -12.00 4.65 -4.80
C VAL A 240 -13.05 4.11 -5.77
N HIS A 241 -12.66 3.39 -6.83
CA HIS A 241 -13.64 2.73 -7.71
C HIS A 241 -14.43 1.65 -6.97
N PHE A 242 -13.80 0.88 -6.07
CA PHE A 242 -14.47 -0.12 -5.23
C PHE A 242 -15.35 0.53 -4.15
N PHE A 243 -14.88 1.61 -3.51
CA PHE A 243 -15.66 2.42 -2.56
C PHE A 243 -16.83 3.19 -3.21
N LEU A 244 -16.81 3.38 -4.53
CA LEU A 244 -17.89 4.02 -5.30
C LEU A 244 -18.82 3.02 -6.01
N SER A 245 -18.42 1.75 -6.16
CA SER A 245 -19.21 0.75 -6.89
C SER A 245 -19.97 -0.25 -6.02
N SER A 246 -19.88 -0.17 -4.68
CA SER A 246 -20.70 -0.97 -3.77
C SER A 246 -22.12 -0.40 -3.66
N SER A 247 -22.83 -0.37 -4.80
CA SER A 247 -24.28 -0.25 -4.92
C SER A 247 -24.75 -0.71 -6.30
N LEU A 248 -24.47 -1.97 -6.64
CA LEU A 248 -25.30 -2.70 -7.59
C LEU A 248 -25.59 -4.10 -7.04
N PRO A 249 -26.87 -4.48 -6.85
CA PRO A 249 -27.24 -5.79 -6.36
C PRO A 249 -27.02 -6.85 -7.43
N THR A 250 -26.67 -8.04 -6.95
CA THR A 250 -26.83 -9.32 -7.62
C THR A 250 -28.19 -9.41 -8.33
N LYS A 251 -28.20 -9.77 -9.61
CA LYS A 251 -29.28 -10.55 -10.18
C LYS A 251 -28.71 -11.79 -10.86
N SER A 252 -28.80 -12.91 -10.15
CA SER A 252 -29.08 -14.19 -10.79
C SER A 252 -30.53 -14.13 -11.30
N THR A 253 -30.73 -14.37 -12.59
CA THR A 253 -31.93 -15.04 -13.08
C THR A 253 -31.50 -15.98 -14.19
N THR A 254 -31.53 -17.27 -13.84
CA THR A 254 -31.72 -18.44 -14.70
C THR A 254 -32.81 -18.25 -15.75
N LYS A 255 -32.59 -18.85 -16.93
CA LYS A 255 -33.55 -19.45 -17.91
C LYS A 255 -34.70 -18.55 -18.37
N SER A 256 -35.03 -18.45 -19.66
CA SER A 256 -35.09 -19.42 -20.75
C SER A 256 -34.97 -18.73 -22.10
#